data_AF-A0A3M1RH68-F1
#
_entry.id   AF-A0A3M1RH68-F1
#
_cell.length_a   1.000
_cell.length_b   1.000
_cell.length_c   1.000
_cell.angle_alpha   90.00
_cell.angle_beta   90.00
_cell.angle_gamma   90.00
#
_symmetry.space_group_name_H-M   'P 1'
#
loop_
_entity.id
_entity.type
_entity.pdbx_description
1 polymer ?
#
loop_
_entity_poly.entity_id
_entity_poly.type
_entity_poly.pdbx_seq_one_letter_code
_entity_poly.pdbx_strand_id
1 'polypeptide(L)'
;EELPFMATENIMMAAVEKGGDRQELHEVIRRHSQAAAAEVKQHGKPNDLLERLENDPVFAGVDVRGALDVHRFVGRAPEQVDEFLEKVVAPIRARYADLNDVSADVHV
;
A
#
# COMPACT_ATOMS: atom_id res chain seq x y z
N GLU A 1 -0.83 -9.69 -7.35
CA GLU A 1 -0.46 -8.45 -6.65
C GLU A 1 -1.66 -7.97 -5.84
N GLU A 2 -1.42 -7.60 -4.56
CA GLU A 2 -2.48 -7.19 -3.62
C GLU A 2 -2.68 -5.67 -3.54
N LEU A 3 -1.72 -4.89 -4.03
CA LEU A 3 -1.73 -3.43 -3.96
C LEU A 3 -3.03 -2.80 -4.53
N PRO A 4 -3.59 -3.26 -5.67
CA PRO A 4 -4.88 -2.76 -6.14
C PRO A 4 -6.03 -2.90 -5.13
N PHE A 5 -6.07 -3.99 -4.37
CA PHE A 5 -7.11 -4.20 -3.36
C PHE A 5 -6.93 -3.25 -2.17
N MET A 6 -5.69 -2.99 -1.76
CA MET A 6 -5.40 -2.05 -0.67
C MET A 6 -5.69 -0.60 -1.07
N ALA A 7 -5.57 -0.25 -2.36
CA ALA A 7 -5.81 1.09 -2.87
C ALA A 7 -7.30 1.47 -3.02
N THR A 8 -8.23 0.54 -2.79
CA THR A 8 -9.67 0.76 -3.00
C THR A 8 -10.24 1.94 -2.21
N GLU A 9 -9.81 2.14 -0.96
CA GLU A 9 -10.24 3.30 -0.16
C GLU A 9 -9.74 4.62 -0.77
N ASN A 10 -8.49 4.69 -1.22
CA ASN A 10 -7.93 5.88 -1.84
C ASN A 10 -8.67 6.25 -3.14
N ILE A 11 -9.02 5.24 -3.94
CA ILE A 11 -9.80 5.43 -5.17
C ILE A 11 -11.21 5.93 -4.84
N MET A 12 -11.87 5.35 -3.83
CA MET A 12 -13.18 5.80 -3.38
C MET A 12 -13.14 7.25 -2.91
N MET A 13 -12.14 7.63 -2.11
CA MET A 13 -11.98 9.01 -1.63
C MET A 13 -11.78 9.99 -2.80
N ALA A 14 -10.94 9.65 -3.78
CA ALA A 14 -10.73 10.47 -4.97
C ALA A 14 -12.00 10.62 -5.83
N ALA A 15 -12.88 9.61 -5.85
CA ALA A 15 -14.15 9.66 -6.55
C ALA A 15 -15.22 10.47 -5.77
N VAL A 16 -15.25 10.35 -4.44
CA VAL A 16 -16.11 11.17 -3.57
C VAL A 16 -15.75 12.65 -3.65
N GLU A 17 -14.45 12.99 -3.70
CA GLU A 17 -13.97 14.37 -3.89
C GLU A 17 -14.45 15.00 -5.20
N LYS A 18 -14.82 14.18 -6.20
CA LYS A 18 -15.39 14.61 -7.48
C LYS A 18 -16.92 14.66 -7.48
N GLY A 19 -17.55 14.46 -6.31
CA GLY A 19 -18.99 14.56 -6.12
C GLY A 19 -19.76 13.25 -6.26
N GLY A 20 -19.08 12.10 -6.31
CA GLY A 20 -19.74 10.79 -6.32
C GLY A 20 -20.34 10.43 -4.95
N ASP A 21 -21.44 9.67 -4.96
CA ASP A 21 -22.02 9.12 -3.73
C ASP A 21 -21.15 8.01 -3.16
N ARG A 22 -20.80 8.11 -1.88
CA ARG A 22 -19.90 7.17 -1.22
C ARG A 22 -20.45 5.74 -1.21
N GLN A 23 -21.75 5.54 -1.04
CA GLN A 23 -22.31 4.18 -0.98
C GLN A 23 -22.40 3.53 -2.35
N GLU A 24 -22.78 4.28 -3.38
CA GLU A 24 -22.77 3.79 -4.75
C GLU A 24 -21.34 3.39 -5.17
N LEU A 25 -20.36 4.26 -4.91
CA LEU A 25 -18.95 4.01 -5.20
C LEU A 25 -18.41 2.76 -4.48
N HIS A 26 -18.70 2.62 -3.19
CA HIS A 26 -18.28 1.47 -2.40
C HIS A 26 -18.83 0.15 -2.95
N GLU A 27 -20.11 0.12 -3.33
CA GLU A 27 -20.74 -1.08 -3.89
C GLU A 27 -20.14 -1.47 -5.25
N VAL A 28 -19.84 -0.49 -6.12
CA VAL A 28 -19.20 -0.75 -7.41
C VAL A 28 -17.78 -1.30 -7.21
N ILE A 29 -16.99 -0.69 -6.32
CA ILE A 29 -15.64 -1.17 -5.96
C ILE A 29 -15.69 -2.58 -5.40
N ARG A 30 -16.65 -2.87 -4.51
CA ARG A 30 -16.83 -4.21 -3.92
C ARG A 30 -17.07 -5.28 -4.99
N ARG A 31 -17.95 -5.00 -5.97
CA ARG A 31 -18.26 -5.94 -7.07
C ARG A 31 -17.04 -6.20 -7.95
N HIS A 32 -16.34 -5.15 -8.39
CA HIS A 32 -15.13 -5.31 -9.20
C HIS A 32 -14.02 -6.02 -8.44
N SER A 33 -13.85 -5.72 -7.15
CA SER A 33 -12.86 -6.39 -6.29
C SER A 33 -13.13 -7.88 -6.15
N GLN A 34 -14.40 -8.28 -6.01
CA GLN A 34 -14.78 -9.70 -5.96
C GLN A 34 -14.54 -10.41 -7.30
N ALA A 35 -14.84 -9.76 -8.42
CA ALA A 35 -14.59 -10.31 -9.75
C ALA A 35 -13.09 -10.49 -10.02
N ALA A 36 -12.28 -9.46 -9.74
CA ALA A 36 -10.82 -9.53 -9.87
C ALA A 36 -10.21 -10.62 -8.97
N ALA A 37 -10.69 -10.72 -7.71
CA ALA A 37 -10.26 -11.77 -6.80
C ALA A 37 -10.62 -13.18 -7.30
N ALA A 38 -11.75 -13.34 -8.00
CA ALA A 38 -12.11 -14.61 -8.62
C ALA A 38 -11.17 -14.98 -9.77
N GLU A 39 -10.81 -14.03 -10.65
CA GLU A 39 -9.83 -14.25 -11.73
C GLU A 39 -8.47 -14.71 -11.19
N VAL A 40 -8.00 -14.07 -10.11
CA VAL A 40 -6.74 -14.45 -9.45
C VAL A 40 -6.85 -15.83 -8.82
N LYS A 41 -7.87 -16.08 -7.99
CA LYS A 41 -7.96 -17.29 -7.15
C LYS A 41 -8.40 -18.53 -7.93
N GLN A 42 -9.31 -18.38 -8.88
CA GLN A 42 -9.92 -19.50 -9.60
C GLN A 42 -9.22 -19.79 -10.92
N HIS A 43 -8.65 -18.76 -11.55
CA HIS A 43 -8.09 -18.86 -12.90
C HIS A 43 -6.58 -18.58 -12.95
N GLY A 44 -5.94 -18.22 -11.83
CA GLY A 44 -4.51 -17.95 -11.76
C GLY A 44 -4.08 -16.76 -12.63
N LYS A 45 -5.01 -15.87 -12.99
CA LYS A 45 -4.74 -14.72 -13.84
C LYS A 45 -4.19 -13.54 -13.03
N PRO A 46 -3.56 -12.55 -13.69
CA PRO A 46 -3.20 -11.28 -13.05
C PRO A 46 -4.42 -10.57 -12.46
N ASN A 47 -4.18 -9.69 -11.48
CA ASN A 47 -5.22 -8.84 -10.90
C ASN A 47 -5.60 -7.73 -11.89
N ASP A 48 -6.85 -7.70 -12.31
CA ASP A 48 -7.40 -6.76 -13.29
C ASP A 48 -8.29 -5.67 -12.67
N LEU A 49 -8.27 -5.49 -11.34
CA LEU A 49 -9.15 -4.55 -10.63
C LEU A 49 -9.06 -3.11 -11.15
N LEU A 50 -7.85 -2.62 -11.38
CA LEU A 50 -7.66 -1.22 -11.82
C LEU A 50 -8.24 -1.01 -13.22
N GLU A 51 -8.05 -1.97 -14.11
CA GLU A 51 -8.61 -1.92 -15.46
C GLU A 51 -10.14 -1.92 -15.40
N ARG A 52 -10.74 -2.71 -14.50
CA ARG A 52 -12.19 -2.71 -14.29
C ARG A 52 -12.71 -1.35 -13.82
N LEU A 53 -12.03 -0.74 -12.85
CA LEU A 53 -12.43 0.55 -12.30
C LEU A 53 -12.22 1.70 -13.31
N GLU A 54 -11.11 1.71 -14.05
CA GLU A 54 -10.84 2.69 -15.10
C GLU A 54 -11.89 2.68 -16.22
N ASN A 55 -12.43 1.50 -16.53
CA ASN A 55 -13.42 1.33 -17.59
C ASN A 55 -14.87 1.48 -17.09
N ASP A 56 -15.08 1.65 -15.79
CA ASP A 56 -16.42 1.85 -15.23
C ASP A 56 -16.79 3.35 -15.27
N PRO A 57 -17.92 3.73 -15.92
CA PRO A 57 -18.33 5.13 -16.06
C PRO A 57 -18.45 5.89 -14.73
N VAL A 58 -18.70 5.20 -13.62
CA VAL A 58 -18.81 5.82 -12.29
C VAL A 58 -17.47 6.43 -11.84
N PHE A 59 -16.33 5.91 -12.33
CA PHE A 59 -14.99 6.45 -12.05
C PHE A 59 -14.46 7.35 -13.17
N ALA A 60 -15.32 7.80 -14.09
CA ALA A 60 -14.91 8.67 -15.18
C ALA A 60 -14.17 9.92 -14.67
N GLY A 61 -12.94 10.09 -15.15
CA GLY A 61 -12.07 11.21 -14.76
C GLY A 61 -11.38 11.05 -13.41
N VAL A 62 -11.59 9.98 -12.64
CA VAL A 62 -10.82 9.65 -11.42
C VAL A 62 -9.43 9.15 -11.80
N ASP A 63 -8.38 9.62 -11.12
CA ASP A 63 -7.03 9.09 -11.31
C ASP A 63 -6.85 7.79 -10.51
N VAL A 64 -7.33 6.69 -11.09
CA VAL A 64 -7.31 5.36 -10.46
C VAL A 64 -5.86 4.88 -10.24
N ARG A 65 -4.93 5.19 -11.15
CA ARG A 65 -3.52 4.77 -11.03
C ARG A 65 -2.74 5.63 -10.05
N GLY A 66 -3.06 6.92 -9.95
CA GLY A 66 -2.47 7.80 -8.95
C GLY A 66 -2.73 7.35 -7.51
N ALA A 67 -3.76 6.53 -7.28
CA ALA A 67 -4.05 5.93 -5.98
C ALA A 67 -3.09 4.78 -5.57
N LEU A 68 -2.23 4.30 -6.48
CA LEU A 68 -1.26 3.21 -6.24
C LEU A 68 0.10 3.69 -5.72
N ASP A 69 0.25 4.97 -5.37
CA ASP A 69 1.49 5.47 -4.81
C ASP A 69 1.84 4.70 -3.51
N VAL A 70 2.81 3.78 -3.62
CA VAL A 70 3.22 2.87 -2.54
C VAL A 70 3.71 3.62 -1.30
N HIS A 71 4.21 4.84 -1.46
CA HIS A 71 4.63 5.67 -0.33
C HIS A 71 3.45 6.12 0.55
N ARG A 72 2.21 6.07 0.03
CA ARG A 72 1.01 6.35 0.82
C ARG A 72 0.59 5.17 1.72
N PHE A 73 1.15 3.98 1.50
CA PHE A 73 0.78 2.77 2.22
C PHE A 73 1.76 2.38 3.33
N VAL A 74 2.84 3.14 3.53
CA VAL A 74 3.84 2.87 4.59
C VAL A 74 3.57 3.62 5.89
N GLY A 75 2.54 4.47 5.94
CA GLY A 75 2.17 5.24 7.13
C GLY A 75 3.36 6.05 7.66
N ARG A 76 3.67 5.88 8.95
CA ARG A 76 4.82 6.52 9.61
C ARG A 76 6.06 5.62 9.71
N ALA A 77 6.14 4.56 8.92
CA ALA A 77 7.23 3.59 9.05
C ALA A 77 8.62 4.24 8.95
N PRO A 78 8.90 5.15 7.98
CA PRO A 78 10.19 5.84 7.92
C PRO A 78 10.50 6.63 9.19
N GLU A 79 9.56 7.45 9.67
CA GLU A 79 9.75 8.29 10.84
C GLU A 79 9.89 7.47 12.12
N GLN A 80 9.18 6.35 12.23
CA GLN A 80 9.30 5.42 13.35
C GLN A 80 10.68 4.76 13.39
N VAL A 81 11.22 4.39 12.23
CA VAL A 81 12.58 3.84 12.13
C VAL A 81 13.61 4.88 12.51
N ASP A 82 13.53 6.09 11.95
CA ASP A 82 14.45 7.18 12.26
C ASP A 82 14.44 7.51 13.76
N GLU A 83 13.24 7.66 14.33
CA GLU A 83 13.07 7.93 15.76
C GLU A 83 13.66 6.83 16.65
N PHE A 84 13.47 5.55 16.28
CA PHE A 84 14.02 4.43 17.01
C PHE A 84 15.55 4.37 16.93
N LEU A 85 16.10 4.57 15.72
CA LEU A 85 17.54 4.59 15.50
C LEU A 85 18.22 5.70 16.32
N GLU A 86 17.63 6.90 16.32
CA GLU A 86 18.15 8.05 17.03
C GLU A 86 18.01 7.89 18.56
N LYS A 87 16.82 7.56 19.06
CA LYS A 87 16.53 7.63 20.49
C LYS A 87 16.91 6.38 21.27
N VAL A 88 17.01 5.23 20.61
CA VAL A 88 17.27 3.94 21.26
C VAL A 88 18.61 3.36 20.82
N VAL A 89 18.83 3.22 19.51
CA VAL A 89 20.02 2.53 19.00
C VAL A 89 21.28 3.39 19.18
N ALA A 90 21.25 4.67 18.85
CA ALA A 90 22.43 5.54 18.94
C ALA A 90 22.99 5.65 20.38
N PRO A 91 22.18 5.82 21.45
CA PRO A 91 22.66 5.79 22.82
C PRO A 91 23.30 4.45 23.23
N ILE A 92 22.73 3.33 22.79
CA ILE A 92 23.30 2.00 23.04
C ILE A 92 24.64 1.87 22.33
N ARG A 93 24.74 2.26 21.05
CA ARG A 93 26.00 2.23 20.30
C ARG A 93 27.06 3.13 20.92
N ALA A 94 26.69 4.31 21.42
CA ALA A 94 27.60 5.21 22.11
C ALA A 94 28.16 4.58 23.41
N ARG A 95 27.33 3.85 24.16
CA ARG A 95 27.77 3.13 25.37
C ARG A 95 28.82 2.05 25.09
N TYR A 96 28.76 1.43 23.91
CA TYR A 96 29.67 0.36 23.48
C TYR A 96 30.59 0.81 22.35
N ALA A 97 30.93 2.09 22.29
CA ALA A 97 31.70 2.66 21.18
C ALA A 97 33.07 1.99 20.98
N ASP A 98 33.67 1.48 22.06
CA ASP A 98 34.95 0.77 22.05
C ASP A 98 34.90 -0.62 21.39
N LEU A 99 33.70 -1.14 21.11
CA LEU A 99 33.45 -2.45 20.51
C LEU A 99 32.98 -2.35 19.04
N ASN A 100 33.08 -1.18 18.40
CA ASN A 100 32.57 -0.98 17.04
C ASN A 100 33.31 -1.78 15.95
N ASP A 101 34.54 -2.24 16.21
CA ASP A 101 35.41 -2.93 15.23
C ASP A 101 35.49 -4.46 15.45
N VAL A 102 34.48 -5.05 16.09
CA VAL A 102 34.45 -6.50 16.33
C VAL A 102 34.02 -7.23 15.06
N SER A 103 34.95 -7.96 14.42
CA SER A 103 34.59 -8.90 13.35
C SER A 103 34.01 -10.18 13.94
N ALA A 104 32.97 -10.71 13.31
CA ALA A 104 32.37 -11.99 13.67
C ALA A 104 32.64 -13.00 12.54
N ASP A 105 33.56 -13.93 12.77
CA ASP A 105 33.80 -15.06 11.87
C ASP A 105 32.80 -16.19 12.15
N VAL A 106 32.18 -16.70 11.09
CA VAL A 106 31.27 -17.85 11.16
C VAL A 106 31.92 -19.01 10.42
N HIS A 107 32.31 -20.05 11.15
CA HIS A 107 32.75 -21.31 10.57
C HIS A 107 31.56 -22.26 10.44
N VAL A 108 31.29 -22.70 9.20
CA VAL A 108 30.30 -23.72 8.85
C VAL A 108 30.97 -25.07 8.73
#